data_AF-A0A3D3ETQ1-F1
#
_entry.id   AF-A0A3D3ETQ1-F1
#
_cell.length_a   1.000
_cell.length_b   1.000
_cell.length_c   1.000
_cell.angle_alpha   90.00
_cell.angle_beta   90.00
_cell.angle_gamma   90.00
#
_symmetry.space_group_name_H-M   'P 1'
#
loop_
_entity.id
_entity.type
_entity.pdbx_description
1 polymer ?
#
loop_
_entity_poly.entity_id
_entity_poly.type
_entity_poly.pdbx_seq_one_letter_code
_entity_poly.pdbx_strand_id
1 'polypeptide(L)'
;MDLSAVSSAIRIDRQPEARAMLALGGVAATPVISKTFTTLWASMAEKDWQQLAEKVAAEFSPLADVRGSAEYRKQMIINHILQYGEAYNG
;
A
#
# COMPACT_ATOMS: atom_id res chain seq x y z
N MET A 1 -5.59 -5.09 24.03
CA MET A 1 -4.50 -4.48 23.24
C MET A 1 -4.23 -5.43 22.08
N ASP A 2 -4.50 -5.01 20.86
CA ASP A 2 -4.24 -5.80 19.65
C ASP A 2 -3.14 -5.12 18.83
N LEU A 3 -2.25 -5.90 18.22
CA LEU A 3 -1.17 -5.39 17.38
C LEU A 3 -1.52 -5.73 15.94
N SER A 4 -1.71 -4.69 15.12
CA SER A 4 -2.11 -4.83 13.72
C SER A 4 -1.16 -5.75 12.93
N ALA A 5 -1.72 -6.70 12.17
CA ALA A 5 -0.95 -7.56 11.27
C ALA A 5 -0.35 -6.76 10.10
N VAL A 6 -1.07 -5.75 9.60
CA VAL A 6 -0.59 -4.74 8.64
C VAL A 6 -1.15 -3.38 9.04
N SER A 7 -0.31 -2.35 8.98
CA SER A 7 -0.71 -0.94 9.12
C SER A 7 -0.25 -0.18 7.89
N SER A 8 -1.05 0.78 7.40
CA SER A 8 -0.70 1.60 6.23
C SER A 8 -0.95 3.08 6.47
N ALA A 9 -0.24 3.94 5.75
CA ALA A 9 -0.53 5.36 5.66
C ALA A 9 -0.20 5.86 4.25
N ILE A 10 -1.09 6.66 3.68
CA ILE A 10 -0.92 7.24 2.34
C ILE A 10 -0.88 8.76 2.42
N ARG A 11 -0.03 9.38 1.60
CA ARG A 11 -0.05 10.81 1.34
C ARG A 11 -0.02 11.03 -0.16
N ILE A 12 -0.92 11.88 -0.66
CA ILE A 12 -0.98 12.29 -2.07
C ILE A 12 -1.09 13.81 -2.10
N ASP A 13 -0.11 14.48 -2.69
CA ASP A 13 -0.13 15.92 -2.92
C ASP A 13 -0.80 16.20 -4.29
N ARG A 14 -1.82 17.07 -4.32
CA ARG A 14 -2.67 17.28 -5.51
C ARG A 14 -2.14 18.30 -6.54
N GLN A 15 -1.07 19.06 -6.26
CA GLN A 15 -0.43 20.01 -7.21
C GLN A 15 1.04 20.34 -6.83
N PRO A 16 1.88 20.84 -7.76
CA PRO A 16 1.90 20.62 -9.22
C PRO A 16 2.73 19.39 -9.62
N GLU A 17 3.57 18.88 -8.72
CA GLU A 17 4.21 17.58 -8.87
C GLU A 17 3.38 16.59 -8.05
N ALA A 18 2.62 15.72 -8.70
CA ALA A 18 1.78 14.71 -8.04
C ALA A 18 2.66 13.70 -7.28
N ARG A 19 3.17 14.10 -6.12
CA ARG A 19 3.97 13.27 -5.23
C ARG A 19 3.01 12.43 -4.41
N ALA A 20 3.29 11.14 -4.34
CA ALA A 20 2.56 10.25 -3.48
C ALA A 20 3.50 9.30 -2.76
N MET A 21 3.17 8.99 -1.52
CA MET A 21 3.94 8.10 -0.66
C MET A 21 2.99 7.15 0.04
N LEU A 22 3.37 5.88 0.08
CA LEU A 22 2.68 4.84 0.82
C LEU A 22 3.66 4.21 1.81
N ALA A 23 3.37 4.33 3.10
CA ALA A 23 4.08 3.66 4.16
C ALA A 23 3.32 2.41 4.61
N LEU A 24 4.04 1.32 4.87
CA LEU A 24 3.50 0.04 5.33
C LEU A 24 4.29 -0.47 6.53
N GLY A 25 3.57 -0.95 7.55
CA GLY A 25 4.09 -1.65 8.71
C GLY A 25 3.52 -3.08 8.78
N GLY A 26 4.26 -4.01 9.36
CA GLY A 26 3.86 -5.42 9.44
C GLY A 26 4.08 -6.23 8.16
N VAL A 27 4.59 -5.60 7.09
CA VAL A 27 4.90 -6.25 5.81
C VAL A 27 6.39 -6.61 5.64
N ALA A 28 7.24 -6.06 6.51
CA ALA A 28 8.68 -6.27 6.58
C ALA A 28 9.15 -6.16 8.04
N ALA A 29 10.45 -6.39 8.30
CA ALA A 29 11.02 -6.29 9.65
C ALA A 29 10.95 -4.88 10.26
N THR A 30 10.94 -3.85 9.41
CA THR A 30 10.78 -2.44 9.78
C THR A 30 9.69 -1.81 8.93
N PRO A 31 9.11 -0.65 9.34
CA PRO A 31 8.26 0.14 8.44
C PRO A 31 8.98 0.48 7.14
N VAL A 32 8.27 0.41 6.02
CA VAL A 32 8.82 0.61 4.67
C VAL A 32 7.96 1.58 3.87
N ILE A 33 8.60 2.31 2.95
CA ILE A 33 7.91 3.09 1.92
C ILE A 33 7.88 2.28 0.63
N SER A 34 6.71 2.12 0.01
CA SER A 34 6.60 1.45 -1.29
C SER A 34 7.17 2.34 -2.40
N LYS A 35 8.23 1.85 -3.03
CA LYS A 35 8.82 2.51 -4.21
C LYS A 35 7.93 2.31 -5.44
N THR A 36 7.29 1.14 -5.53
CA THR A 36 6.36 0.80 -6.60
C THR A 36 5.19 1.77 -6.62
N PHE A 37 4.57 2.04 -5.46
CA PHE A 37 3.47 3.00 -5.35
C PHE A 37 3.89 4.39 -5.83
N THR A 38 5.01 4.90 -5.30
CA THR A 38 5.52 6.25 -5.62
C THR A 38 5.80 6.39 -7.13
N THR A 39 6.44 5.39 -7.73
CA THR A 39 6.81 5.39 -9.15
C THR A 39 5.59 5.31 -10.05
N LEU A 40 4.71 4.34 -9.78
CA LEU A 40 3.51 4.12 -10.60
C LEU A 40 2.56 5.31 -10.49
N TRP A 41 2.37 5.87 -9.29
CA TRP A 41 1.54 7.06 -9.10
C TRP A 41 2.01 8.22 -9.98
N ALA A 42 3.31 8.47 -10.05
CA ALA A 42 3.85 9.55 -10.89
C ALA A 42 3.71 9.27 -12.39
N SER A 43 3.82 8.02 -12.83
CA SER A 43 3.78 7.66 -14.25
C SER A 43 2.39 7.43 -14.84
N MET A 44 1.39 7.11 -14.00
CA MET A 44 0.05 6.72 -14.47
C MET A 44 -0.77 7.94 -14.88
N ALA A 45 -1.21 7.96 -16.14
CA ALA A 45 -2.11 8.99 -16.67
C ALA A 45 -3.50 8.93 -16.01
N GLU A 46 -4.05 7.71 -15.86
CA GLU A 46 -5.28 7.43 -15.12
C GLU A 46 -4.95 6.59 -13.89
N LYS A 47 -5.55 6.92 -12.73
CA LYS A 47 -5.26 6.24 -11.46
C LYS A 47 -6.09 4.95 -11.33
N ASP A 48 -5.59 3.89 -11.95
CA ASP A 48 -6.08 2.53 -11.71
C ASP A 48 -5.58 2.01 -10.35
N TRP A 49 -6.43 2.16 -9.34
CA TRP A 49 -6.16 1.74 -7.96
C TRP A 49 -6.02 0.23 -7.80
N GLN A 50 -6.72 -0.57 -8.61
CA GLN A 50 -6.62 -2.03 -8.57
C GLN A 50 -5.24 -2.48 -9.04
N GLN A 51 -4.80 -1.98 -10.18
CA GLN A 51 -3.47 -2.31 -10.70
C GLN A 51 -2.36 -1.81 -9.77
N LEU A 52 -2.51 -0.61 -9.18
CA LEU A 52 -1.58 -0.10 -8.16
C LEU A 52 -1.49 -1.05 -6.97
N ALA A 53 -2.65 -1.46 -6.43
CA ALA A 53 -2.74 -2.31 -5.25
C ALA A 53 -2.04 -3.67 -5.48
N GLU A 54 -2.29 -4.31 -6.61
CA GLU A 54 -1.68 -5.60 -6.96
C GLU A 54 -0.16 -5.49 -7.14
N LYS A 55 0.31 -4.45 -7.84
CA LYS A 55 1.74 -4.23 -8.06
C LYS A 55 2.49 -3.90 -6.77
N VAL A 56 1.88 -3.13 -5.87
CA VAL A 56 2.46 -2.84 -4.56
C VAL A 56 2.49 -4.09 -3.68
N ALA A 57 1.43 -4.91 -3.67
CA ALA A 57 1.43 -6.15 -2.90
C ALA A 57 2.51 -7.13 -3.39
N ALA A 58 2.82 -7.12 -4.70
CA ALA A 58 3.91 -7.90 -5.28
C ALA A 58 5.33 -7.40 -4.92
N GLU A 59 5.49 -6.14 -4.47
CA GLU A 59 6.76 -5.59 -3.97
C GLU A 59 7.19 -6.27 -2.66
N PHE A 60 6.25 -6.84 -1.91
CA PHE A 60 6.50 -7.38 -0.57
C PHE A 60 6.35 -8.90 -0.51
N SER A 61 7.22 -9.53 0.25
CA SER A 61 7.14 -10.96 0.61
C SER A 61 7.11 -11.08 2.14
N PRO A 62 5.96 -10.78 2.77
CA PRO A 62 5.85 -10.75 4.22
C PRO A 62 6.05 -12.15 4.83
N LEU A 63 6.63 -12.19 6.01
CA LEU A 63 6.76 -13.41 6.79
C LEU A 63 5.40 -13.80 7.38
N ALA A 64 5.15 -15.10 7.47
CA ALA A 64 4.01 -15.64 8.21
C ALA A 64 4.38 -15.77 9.70
N ASP A 65 3.46 -15.38 10.59
CA ASP A 65 3.57 -15.64 12.04
C ASP A 65 2.18 -15.84 12.67
N VAL A 66 2.12 -15.92 14.01
CA VAL A 66 0.88 -16.15 14.77
C VAL A 66 -0.22 -15.09 14.55
N ARG A 67 0.12 -13.93 13.98
CA ARG A 67 -0.79 -12.81 13.73
C ARG A 67 -1.39 -12.85 12.32
N GLY A 68 -0.90 -13.70 11.43
CA GLY A 68 -1.44 -13.89 10.09
C GLY A 68 -0.46 -14.50 9.09
N SER A 69 -1.01 -15.12 8.04
CA SER A 69 -0.22 -15.68 6.93
C SER A 69 0.38 -14.59 6.03
N ALA A 70 1.37 -14.98 5.23
CA ALA A 70 1.97 -14.10 4.23
C ALA A 70 0.92 -13.63 3.20
N GLU A 71 0.04 -14.55 2.77
CA GLU A 71 -1.07 -14.30 1.85
C GLU A 71 -2.08 -13.33 2.45
N TYR A 72 -2.43 -13.49 3.73
CA TYR A 72 -3.34 -12.58 4.42
C TYR A 72 -2.78 -11.16 4.45
N ARG A 73 -1.48 -11.00 4.76
CA ARG A 73 -0.81 -9.69 4.76
C ARG A 73 -0.76 -9.07 3.37
N LYS A 74 -0.50 -9.86 2.32
CA LYS A 74 -0.59 -9.39 0.92
C LYS A 74 -1.99 -8.90 0.58
N GLN A 75 -3.02 -9.63 0.98
CA GLN A 75 -4.40 -9.22 0.75
C GLN A 75 -4.75 -7.94 1.51
N MET A 76 -4.25 -7.75 2.74
CA MET A 76 -4.44 -6.51 3.49
C MET A 76 -3.81 -5.30 2.79
N ILE A 77 -2.61 -5.44 2.20
CA ILE A 77 -2.00 -4.36 1.41
C ILE A 77 -2.93 -3.93 0.28
N ILE A 78 -3.48 -4.90 -0.46
CA ILE A 78 -4.42 -4.63 -1.56
C ILE A 78 -5.64 -3.88 -1.03
N ASN A 79 -6.30 -4.43 -0.01
CA ASN A 79 -7.53 -3.86 0.55
C ASN A 79 -7.32 -2.43 1.08
N HIS A 80 -6.20 -2.17 1.77
CA HIS A 80 -5.90 -0.83 2.28
C HIS A 80 -5.74 0.18 1.13
N ILE A 81 -5.08 -0.18 0.04
CA ILE A 81 -4.88 0.72 -1.12
C ILE A 81 -6.21 0.99 -1.82
N LEU A 82 -7.06 -0.03 -1.99
CA LEU A 82 -8.39 0.13 -2.57
C LEU A 82 -9.27 1.04 -1.72
N GLN A 83 -9.24 0.88 -0.38
CA GLN A 83 -9.96 1.75 0.53
C GLN A 83 -9.50 3.22 0.41
N TYR A 84 -8.19 3.46 0.26
CA TYR A 84 -7.69 4.81 -0.03
C TYR A 84 -8.16 5.33 -1.39
N GLY A 85 -8.26 4.46 -2.39
CA GLY A 85 -8.78 4.82 -3.71
C GLY A 85 -10.25 5.23 -3.68
N GLU A 86 -11.09 4.49 -2.96
CA GLU A 86 -12.49 4.86 -2.71
C GLU A 86 -12.59 6.24 -2.05
N ALA A 87 -11.81 6.47 -0.99
CA ALA A 87 -11.79 7.75 -0.28
C ALA A 87 -11.18 8.90 -1.11
N TYR A 88 -10.31 8.61 -2.08
CA TYR A 88 -9.74 9.62 -2.98
C TYR A 88 -10.71 10.05 -4.07
N ASN A 89 -11.56 9.12 -4.54
CA ASN A 89 -12.52 9.32 -5.63
C ASN A 89 -13.87 9.87 -5.16
N GLY A 90 -14.23 9.69 -3.89
CA GLY A 90 -15.41 10.30 -3.24
C GLY A 90 -15.18 11.73 -2.80
#